data_AF-A0A1D2IMA7-F1
#
_entry.id   AF-A0A1D2IMA7-F1
#
_cell.length_a   1.000
_cell.length_b   1.000
_cell.length_c   1.000
_cell.angle_alpha   90.00
_cell.angle_beta   90.00
_cell.angle_gamma   90.00
#
_symmetry.space_group_name_H-M   'P 1'
#
loop_
_entity.id
_entity.type
_entity.pdbx_description
1 polymer ?
#
loop_
_entity_poly.entity_id
_entity_poly.type
_entity_poly.pdbx_seq_one_letter_code
_entity_poly.pdbx_strand_id
1 'polypeptide(L)'
;MILRKNKSGGSQSRSRRRELAAQLSTPVRTFMATEAGSAGLLLAAVAVALVWANSPWSEAYTSLWHTGLSISLGDTRLSMDLGHWVNDGLMALFFFVIGLEVRYEVSVGELNSRRKLMLPGLAGIGGMIVPVLLYLAIAPGGDAATGWGVVIGTDTAFMLGALAVVGPHFVTQLRVFLLAITVIDDIVAVTVIGVVYSGSISVPELVVALVLGVVLSALTRFSVWRAAPYVLIVLVMWLATLQAGLHASIAGMLGGLLIPARNPSREGVEQAARLFRAFRQSPLADVGRIAHQGLQRAVSVNERLQTVLHPWSSYVIVPVFALANAGVDLRGGVLTNALTSSLTWAVTVGLVVGKPAGIWGGARLGTRAGLGRLPTGVGQGHVLGGGALSGIGFTVSLLIVGLAFDDPVVRAEATVGVLLAAVFATALGWLVFHLAAVLRGQTDADLPRRLDRPVDPGTDHVYGPPGAPLTLVEYGDYECPFCARATGVTQELRQRFGDRFRYVFRHLPLPDVHPHSELAARAAVAADAQGRFWEMHILLFEHQDELGYEDLAGYAAGLGLDVERFLRDLDDERTAARVRADAASAEASGARGTPTFFVGDRRHTGPYDAETLARELEAHAAKSGAQAPTK
;
A
#
# COMPACT_ATOMS: atom_id res chain seq x y z
N MET A 1 23.09 -54.32 -30.55
CA MET A 1 21.71 -53.88 -30.29
C MET A 1 21.68 -53.12 -28.95
N ILE A 2 21.81 -51.79 -29.06
CA ILE A 2 21.35 -50.72 -28.16
C ILE A 2 21.77 -50.75 -26.67
N LEU A 3 22.85 -50.01 -26.39
CA LEU A 3 23.11 -49.29 -25.15
C LEU A 3 22.00 -48.27 -24.87
N ARG A 4 21.40 -48.26 -23.67
CA ARG A 4 20.54 -47.17 -23.20
C ARG A 4 21.18 -46.50 -21.97
N LYS A 5 21.99 -45.47 -22.26
CA LYS A 5 22.43 -44.41 -21.33
C LYS A 5 21.43 -43.24 -21.44
N ASN A 6 21.35 -42.39 -20.41
CA ASN A 6 20.50 -41.18 -20.22
C ASN A 6 19.14 -41.43 -19.55
N LYS A 7 18.69 -40.68 -18.52
CA LYS A 7 18.90 -39.26 -18.16
C LYS A 7 18.41 -39.08 -16.70
N SER A 8 19.26 -38.65 -15.76
CA SER A 8 18.83 -38.19 -14.42
C SER A 8 19.40 -36.81 -14.02
N GLY A 9 19.85 -36.00 -14.99
CA GLY A 9 20.46 -34.69 -14.74
C GLY A 9 19.51 -33.48 -14.64
N GLY A 10 18.19 -33.67 -14.70
CA GLY A 10 17.24 -32.54 -14.79
C GLY A 10 16.56 -32.12 -13.47
N SER A 11 16.55 -32.99 -12.45
CA SER A 11 15.80 -32.76 -11.20
C SER A 11 16.63 -32.08 -10.10
N GLN A 12 17.95 -32.32 -10.07
CA GLN A 12 18.82 -31.80 -9.00
C GLN A 12 19.11 -30.29 -9.08
N SER A 13 19.01 -29.66 -10.27
CA SER A 13 19.26 -28.21 -10.37
C SER A 13 18.09 -27.36 -9.86
N ARG A 14 16.86 -27.90 -9.87
CA ARG A 14 15.67 -27.23 -9.32
C ARG A 14 15.53 -27.40 -7.82
N SER A 15 16.01 -28.50 -7.22
CA SER A 15 16.04 -28.66 -5.76
C SER A 15 17.10 -27.78 -5.10
N ARG A 16 18.30 -27.67 -5.70
CA ARG A 16 19.38 -26.81 -5.18
C ARG A 16 19.02 -25.32 -5.12
N ARG A 17 18.25 -24.81 -6.08
CA ARG A 17 17.79 -23.40 -6.04
C ARG A 17 16.75 -23.13 -4.93
N ARG A 18 15.98 -24.14 -4.52
CA ARG A 18 15.04 -24.04 -3.38
C ARG A 18 15.75 -24.22 -2.04
N GLU A 19 16.84 -25.00 -1.99
CA GLU A 19 17.69 -25.14 -0.80
C GLU A 19 18.53 -23.89 -0.52
N LEU A 20 19.07 -23.22 -1.55
CA LEU A 20 19.81 -21.96 -1.37
C LEU A 20 18.96 -20.83 -0.78
N ALA A 21 17.68 -20.74 -1.17
CA ALA A 21 16.73 -19.79 -0.57
C ALA A 21 16.30 -20.18 0.86
N ALA A 22 16.43 -21.46 1.23
CA ALA A 22 16.17 -21.98 2.57
C ALA A 22 17.40 -21.88 3.51
N GLN A 23 18.58 -21.54 2.97
CA GLN A 23 19.82 -21.31 3.73
C GLN A 23 20.00 -19.87 4.21
N LEU A 24 19.13 -18.94 3.79
CA LEU A 24 19.05 -17.63 4.42
C LEU A 24 18.40 -17.80 5.79
N SER A 25 19.03 -17.26 6.83
CA SER A 25 18.45 -17.30 8.18
C SER A 25 17.06 -16.66 8.16
N THR A 26 16.10 -17.24 8.89
CA THR A 26 14.72 -16.73 9.01
C THR A 26 14.64 -15.21 9.20
N PRO A 27 15.52 -14.55 9.99
CA PRO A 27 15.54 -13.10 10.11
C PRO A 27 15.84 -12.35 8.81
N VAL A 28 16.78 -12.82 7.99
CA VAL A 28 17.13 -12.17 6.70
C VAL A 28 15.97 -12.29 5.72
N ARG A 29 15.30 -13.46 5.70
CA ARG A 29 14.12 -13.67 4.86
C ARG A 29 12.94 -12.81 5.28
N THR A 30 12.73 -12.62 6.58
CA THR A 30 11.70 -11.72 7.11
C THR A 30 12.05 -10.25 6.83
N PHE A 31 13.31 -9.86 6.96
CA PHE A 31 13.77 -8.51 6.61
C PHE A 31 13.57 -8.20 5.12
N MET A 32 13.98 -9.12 4.22
CA MET A 32 13.73 -9.05 2.77
C MET A 32 12.25 -9.24 2.38
N ALA A 33 11.34 -9.40 3.33
CA ALA A 33 9.90 -9.38 3.07
C ALA A 33 9.28 -8.01 3.42
N THR A 34 10.07 -7.06 3.93
CA THR A 34 9.61 -5.73 4.36
C THR A 34 10.08 -4.64 3.40
N GLU A 35 9.33 -3.53 3.31
CA GLU A 35 9.73 -2.37 2.50
C GLU A 35 11.13 -1.82 2.89
N ALA A 36 11.46 -1.84 4.18
CA ALA A 36 12.79 -1.49 4.69
C ALA A 36 13.89 -2.41 4.12
N GLY A 37 13.58 -3.69 3.87
CA GLY A 37 14.49 -4.63 3.24
C GLY A 37 14.82 -4.27 1.79
N SER A 38 13.81 -3.88 1.01
CA SER A 38 14.02 -3.43 -0.37
C SER A 38 14.82 -2.13 -0.45
N ALA A 39 14.55 -1.17 0.44
CA ALA A 39 15.30 0.07 0.52
C ALA A 39 16.76 -0.15 0.97
N GLY A 40 16.99 -1.08 1.91
CA GLY A 40 18.34 -1.48 2.31
C GLY A 40 19.14 -2.11 1.17
N LEU A 41 18.51 -2.98 0.36
CA LEU A 41 19.13 -3.56 -0.83
C LEU A 41 19.45 -2.50 -1.89
N LEU A 42 18.53 -1.56 -2.11
CA LEU A 42 18.71 -0.43 -2.99
C LEU A 42 19.91 0.44 -2.54
N LEU A 43 19.99 0.80 -1.27
CA LEU A 43 21.12 1.54 -0.70
C LEU A 43 22.45 0.78 -0.89
N ALA A 44 22.45 -0.53 -0.69
CA ALA A 44 23.63 -1.35 -0.94
C ALA A 44 24.04 -1.33 -2.42
N ALA A 45 23.08 -1.39 -3.35
CA ALA A 45 23.34 -1.29 -4.79
C ALA A 45 23.95 0.07 -5.16
N VAL A 46 23.45 1.17 -4.58
CA VAL A 46 24.02 2.53 -4.75
C VAL A 46 25.44 2.60 -4.21
N ALA A 47 25.68 2.10 -3.00
CA ALA A 47 27.01 2.08 -2.41
C ALA A 47 28.01 1.28 -3.27
N VAL A 48 27.58 0.13 -3.78
CA VAL A 48 28.39 -0.68 -4.70
C VAL A 48 28.65 0.08 -6.00
N ALA A 49 27.66 0.75 -6.59
CA ALA A 49 27.82 1.53 -7.81
C ALA A 49 28.88 2.64 -7.63
N LEU A 50 28.77 3.40 -6.55
CA LEU A 50 29.69 4.50 -6.24
C LEU A 50 31.10 3.99 -5.96
N VAL A 51 31.24 2.95 -5.14
CA VAL A 51 32.56 2.36 -4.83
C VAL A 51 33.20 1.80 -6.10
N TRP A 52 32.44 1.07 -6.92
CA TRP A 52 32.97 0.47 -8.14
C TRP A 52 33.39 1.52 -9.17
N ALA A 53 32.54 2.53 -9.43
CA ALA A 53 32.84 3.62 -10.35
C ALA A 53 34.07 4.45 -9.94
N ASN A 54 34.37 4.54 -8.65
CA ASN A 54 35.52 5.31 -8.12
C ASN A 54 36.76 4.46 -7.79
N SER A 55 36.68 3.14 -7.97
CA SER A 55 37.77 2.20 -7.68
C SER A 55 38.78 2.10 -8.84
N PRO A 56 39.93 1.42 -8.63
CA PRO A 56 40.83 1.03 -9.73
C PRO A 56 40.15 0.19 -10.83
N TRP A 57 39.00 -0.43 -10.54
CA TRP A 57 38.20 -1.22 -11.49
C TRP A 57 37.11 -0.42 -12.21
N SER A 58 37.19 0.91 -12.20
CA SER A 58 36.22 1.80 -12.85
C SER A 58 36.00 1.50 -14.35
N GLU A 59 37.06 1.09 -15.07
CA GLU A 59 36.94 0.69 -16.48
C GLU A 59 36.08 -0.57 -16.67
N ALA A 60 36.13 -1.50 -15.71
CA ALA A 60 35.29 -2.70 -15.76
C ALA A 60 33.82 -2.35 -15.53
N TYR A 61 33.54 -1.34 -14.69
CA TYR A 61 32.18 -0.83 -14.47
C TYR A 61 31.62 -0.20 -15.74
N THR A 62 32.36 0.72 -16.38
CA THR A 62 31.91 1.37 -17.61
C THR A 62 31.80 0.40 -18.79
N SER A 63 32.77 -0.51 -18.92
CA SER A 63 32.76 -1.56 -19.97
C SER A 63 31.56 -2.50 -19.84
N LEU A 64 31.15 -2.85 -18.62
CA LEU A 64 29.96 -3.67 -18.39
C LEU A 64 28.71 -2.99 -18.98
N TRP A 65 28.46 -1.72 -18.64
CA TRP A 65 27.24 -1.04 -19.06
C TRP A 65 27.23 -0.69 -20.55
N HIS A 66 28.40 -0.49 -21.17
CA HIS A 66 28.55 -0.33 -22.62
C HIS A 66 28.60 -1.65 -23.41
N THR A 67 28.45 -2.80 -22.74
CA THR A 67 28.43 -4.09 -23.44
C THR A 67 27.17 -4.17 -24.32
N GLY A 68 27.36 -4.29 -25.63
CA GLY A 68 26.27 -4.40 -26.59
C GLY A 68 25.56 -5.75 -26.50
N LEU A 69 24.26 -5.73 -26.24
CA LEU A 69 23.38 -6.90 -26.32
C LEU A 69 22.40 -6.70 -27.47
N SER A 70 22.48 -7.58 -28.47
CA SER A 70 21.59 -7.55 -29.63
C SER A 70 20.74 -8.81 -29.73
N ILE A 71 19.48 -8.62 -30.08
CA ILE A 71 18.52 -9.68 -30.38
C ILE A 71 18.12 -9.51 -31.85
N SER A 72 18.37 -10.54 -32.65
CA SER A 72 18.02 -10.57 -34.08
C SER A 72 17.00 -11.66 -34.38
N LEU A 73 15.95 -11.30 -35.10
CA LEU A 73 14.92 -12.22 -35.60
C LEU A 73 14.68 -11.92 -37.09
N GLY A 74 15.16 -12.80 -37.97
CA GLY A 74 15.16 -12.54 -39.41
C GLY A 74 15.94 -11.26 -39.75
N ASP A 75 15.31 -10.35 -40.49
CA ASP A 75 15.91 -9.07 -40.89
C ASP A 75 15.81 -7.98 -39.81
N THR A 76 15.02 -8.22 -38.75
CA THR A 76 14.89 -7.27 -37.64
C THR A 76 15.99 -7.49 -36.60
N ARG A 77 16.73 -6.42 -36.29
CA ARG A 77 17.76 -6.39 -35.24
C ARG A 77 17.43 -5.29 -34.23
N LEU A 78 17.28 -5.67 -32.98
CA LEU A 78 17.26 -4.76 -31.84
C LEU A 78 18.61 -4.82 -31.15
N SER A 79 19.37 -3.72 -31.13
CA SER A 79 20.71 -3.67 -30.55
C SER A 79 20.80 -2.49 -29.59
N MET A 80 21.10 -2.77 -28.33
CA MET A 80 21.23 -1.77 -27.27
C MET A 80 22.36 -2.19 -26.33
N ASP A 81 22.99 -1.25 -25.65
CA ASP A 81 23.93 -1.61 -24.58
C ASP A 81 23.18 -2.03 -23.31
N LEU A 82 23.88 -2.66 -22.35
CA LEU A 82 23.25 -3.13 -21.12
C LEU A 82 22.63 -1.99 -20.31
N GLY A 83 23.22 -0.78 -20.33
CA GLY A 83 22.64 0.40 -19.69
C GLY A 83 21.26 0.76 -20.25
N HIS A 84 21.12 0.81 -21.57
CA HIS A 84 19.85 1.06 -22.25
C HIS A 84 18.85 -0.08 -22.05
N TRP A 85 19.28 -1.35 -22.01
CA TRP A 85 18.38 -2.46 -21.66
C TRP A 85 17.79 -2.32 -20.26
N VAL A 86 18.57 -1.80 -19.31
CA VAL A 86 18.09 -1.49 -17.96
C VAL A 86 17.14 -0.30 -18.00
N ASN A 87 17.53 0.80 -18.65
CA ASN A 87 16.79 2.06 -18.66
C ASN A 87 15.49 2.02 -19.45
N ASP A 88 15.43 1.27 -20.56
CA ASP A 88 14.22 1.14 -21.37
C ASP A 88 13.43 -0.13 -21.05
N GLY A 89 14.12 -1.26 -20.84
CA GLY A 89 13.48 -2.55 -20.61
C GLY A 89 12.99 -2.74 -19.18
N LEU A 90 13.89 -2.65 -18.21
CA LEU A 90 13.52 -2.85 -16.80
C LEU A 90 12.61 -1.72 -16.29
N MET A 91 12.82 -0.47 -16.74
CA MET A 91 11.93 0.63 -16.35
C MET A 91 10.54 0.52 -16.95
N ALA A 92 10.36 -0.01 -18.16
CA ALA A 92 9.02 -0.31 -18.67
C ALA A 92 8.28 -1.29 -17.74
N LEU A 93 8.97 -2.29 -17.20
CA LEU A 93 8.38 -3.22 -16.24
C LEU A 93 8.11 -2.55 -14.88
N PHE A 94 8.99 -1.66 -14.41
CA PHE A 94 8.76 -0.86 -13.21
C PHE A 94 7.50 0.02 -13.33
N PHE A 95 7.40 0.81 -14.41
CA PHE A 95 6.23 1.66 -14.65
C PHE A 95 4.97 0.85 -14.97
N PHE A 96 5.10 -0.38 -15.46
CA PHE A 96 3.98 -1.31 -15.55
C PHE A 96 3.44 -1.70 -14.17
N VAL A 97 4.32 -2.01 -13.21
CA VAL A 97 3.90 -2.30 -11.83
C VAL A 97 3.24 -1.08 -11.21
N ILE A 98 3.83 0.10 -11.37
CA ILE A 98 3.22 1.37 -10.91
C ILE A 98 1.85 1.57 -11.57
N GLY A 99 1.70 1.30 -12.87
CA GLY A 99 0.41 1.41 -13.55
C GLY A 99 -0.66 0.48 -13.03
N LEU A 100 -0.27 -0.72 -12.62
CA LEU A 100 -1.20 -1.62 -11.93
C LEU A 100 -1.64 -1.03 -10.60
N GLU A 101 -0.70 -0.49 -9.81
CA GLU A 101 -0.94 0.13 -8.51
C GLU A 101 -1.84 1.37 -8.61
N VAL A 102 -1.52 2.30 -9.51
CA VAL A 102 -2.36 3.47 -9.80
C VAL A 102 -3.78 3.04 -10.16
N ARG A 103 -3.91 2.04 -11.04
CA ARG A 103 -5.24 1.54 -11.44
C ARG A 103 -5.99 0.93 -10.28
N TYR A 104 -5.31 0.24 -9.37
CA TYR A 104 -5.88 -0.29 -8.14
C TYR A 104 -6.34 0.83 -7.21
N GLU A 105 -5.51 1.84 -6.95
CA GLU A 105 -5.87 2.96 -6.06
C GLU A 105 -7.07 3.76 -6.58
N VAL A 106 -7.15 3.98 -7.89
CA VAL A 106 -8.26 4.72 -8.52
C VAL A 106 -9.55 3.90 -8.56
N SER A 107 -9.47 2.56 -8.69
CA SER A 107 -10.66 1.71 -8.86
C SER A 107 -11.17 1.12 -7.54
N VAL A 108 -10.28 0.83 -6.61
CA VAL A 108 -10.54 0.08 -5.37
C VAL A 108 -10.04 0.84 -4.15
N GLY A 109 -8.82 1.36 -4.21
CA GLY A 109 -8.13 1.97 -3.07
C GLY A 109 -8.61 3.38 -2.69
N GLU A 110 -7.70 4.17 -2.13
CA GLU A 110 -8.06 5.43 -1.46
C GLU A 110 -8.37 6.58 -2.43
N LEU A 111 -8.06 6.43 -3.72
CA LEU A 111 -8.35 7.43 -4.75
C LEU A 111 -9.71 7.21 -5.44
N ASN A 112 -10.51 6.24 -4.99
CA ASN A 112 -11.78 5.85 -5.62
C ASN A 112 -12.91 6.89 -5.50
N SER A 113 -12.75 7.92 -4.68
CA SER A 113 -13.75 8.97 -4.50
C SER A 113 -13.14 10.35 -4.65
N ARG A 114 -13.89 11.28 -5.27
CA ARG A 114 -13.42 12.65 -5.51
C ARG A 114 -12.96 13.33 -4.21
N ARG A 115 -13.71 13.16 -3.11
CA ARG A 115 -13.41 13.76 -1.81
C ARG A 115 -12.08 13.24 -1.22
N LYS A 116 -11.77 11.95 -1.42
CA LYS A 116 -10.50 11.37 -0.97
C LYS A 116 -9.32 11.75 -1.88
N LEU A 117 -9.57 11.94 -3.18
CA LEU A 117 -8.55 12.35 -4.16
C LEU A 117 -8.13 13.82 -4.02
N MET A 118 -9.03 14.74 -3.65
CA MET A 118 -8.73 16.19 -3.67
C MET A 118 -7.49 16.56 -2.86
N LEU A 119 -7.31 16.00 -1.66
CA LEU A 119 -6.23 16.40 -0.77
C LEU A 119 -4.86 15.85 -1.20
N PRO A 120 -4.68 14.53 -1.46
CA PRO A 120 -3.47 14.02 -2.09
C PRO A 120 -3.20 14.66 -3.46
N GLY A 121 -4.26 14.93 -4.24
CA GLY A 121 -4.23 15.68 -5.50
C GLY A 121 -3.51 17.01 -5.41
N LEU A 122 -4.00 17.88 -4.52
CA LEU A 122 -3.42 19.21 -4.29
C LEU A 122 -2.01 19.14 -3.71
N ALA A 123 -1.76 18.17 -2.81
CA ALA A 123 -0.45 17.94 -2.23
C ALA A 123 0.58 17.50 -3.30
N GLY A 124 0.24 16.55 -4.17
CA GLY A 124 1.09 16.11 -5.28
C GLY A 124 1.34 17.22 -6.30
N ILE A 125 0.30 17.94 -6.73
CA ILE A 125 0.45 19.10 -7.64
C ILE A 125 1.39 20.15 -7.05
N GLY A 126 1.18 20.53 -5.78
CA GLY A 126 2.09 21.44 -5.07
C GLY A 126 3.51 20.88 -5.00
N GLY A 127 3.63 19.58 -4.70
CA GLY A 127 4.86 18.81 -4.65
C GLY A 127 5.59 18.65 -5.98
N MET A 128 5.02 19.11 -7.11
CA MET A 128 5.70 19.16 -8.40
C MET A 128 5.97 20.59 -8.86
N ILE A 129 4.99 21.49 -8.73
CA ILE A 129 5.11 22.88 -9.18
C ILE A 129 6.20 23.61 -8.39
N VAL A 130 6.21 23.50 -7.05
CA VAL A 130 7.15 24.24 -6.20
C VAL A 130 8.61 23.81 -6.46
N PRO A 131 8.97 22.51 -6.51
CA PRO A 131 10.30 22.09 -6.93
C PRO A 131 10.74 22.66 -8.26
N VAL A 132 9.89 22.61 -9.28
CA VAL A 132 10.20 23.08 -10.65
C VAL A 132 10.48 24.58 -10.66
N LEU A 133 9.66 25.37 -9.96
CA LEU A 133 9.87 26.81 -9.86
C LEU A 133 11.18 27.15 -9.14
N LEU A 134 11.52 26.43 -8.06
CA LEU A 134 12.78 26.62 -7.35
C LEU A 134 13.98 26.21 -8.21
N TYR A 135 13.88 25.10 -8.94
CA TYR A 135 14.89 24.64 -9.87
C TYR A 135 15.17 25.70 -10.94
N LEU A 136 14.13 26.18 -11.62
CA LEU A 136 14.26 27.19 -12.68
C LEU A 136 14.73 28.54 -12.15
N ALA A 137 14.44 28.89 -10.89
CA ALA A 137 14.94 30.11 -10.27
C ALA A 137 16.47 30.08 -10.02
N ILE A 138 17.03 28.88 -9.77
CA ILE A 138 18.46 28.70 -9.49
C ILE A 138 19.24 28.44 -10.79
N ALA A 139 18.66 27.69 -11.73
CA ALA A 139 19.25 27.35 -13.02
C ALA A 139 18.36 27.82 -14.20
N PRO A 140 18.25 29.15 -14.45
CA PRO A 140 17.29 29.71 -15.40
C PRO A 140 17.67 29.60 -16.89
N GLY A 141 18.89 29.15 -17.25
CA GLY A 141 19.36 29.20 -18.64
C GLY A 141 20.42 28.17 -18.99
N GLY A 142 20.66 28.02 -20.30
CA GLY A 142 21.56 27.00 -20.88
C GLY A 142 20.95 25.60 -20.86
N ASP A 143 21.81 24.59 -21.05
CA ASP A 143 21.41 23.17 -21.05
C ASP A 143 20.81 22.76 -19.70
N ALA A 144 21.16 23.44 -18.60
CA ALA A 144 20.56 23.20 -17.28
C ALA A 144 19.03 23.47 -17.25
N ALA A 145 18.51 24.39 -18.07
CA ALA A 145 17.07 24.71 -18.03
C ALA A 145 16.18 23.57 -18.52
N THR A 146 16.69 22.64 -19.35
CA THR A 146 15.92 21.49 -19.86
C THR A 146 15.74 20.39 -18.80
N GLY A 147 16.53 20.41 -17.73
CA GLY A 147 16.53 19.39 -16.67
C GLY A 147 15.50 19.58 -15.56
N TRP A 148 14.53 20.50 -15.70
CA TRP A 148 13.54 20.77 -14.66
C TRP A 148 12.71 19.53 -14.26
N GLY A 149 12.56 18.56 -15.16
CA GLY A 149 11.89 17.29 -14.87
C GLY A 149 12.57 16.49 -13.76
N VAL A 150 13.87 16.69 -13.50
CA VAL A 150 14.63 15.92 -12.49
C VAL A 150 14.04 16.06 -11.08
N VAL A 151 13.38 17.18 -10.78
CA VAL A 151 12.87 17.48 -9.42
C VAL A 151 11.38 17.14 -9.22
N ILE A 152 10.72 16.50 -10.19
CA ILE A 152 9.29 16.17 -10.10
C ILE A 152 9.02 14.80 -9.45
N GLY A 153 9.94 13.85 -9.60
CA GLY A 153 9.74 12.46 -9.20
C GLY A 153 9.93 12.23 -7.70
N THR A 154 9.30 11.17 -7.20
CA THR A 154 9.48 10.64 -5.84
C THR A 154 9.73 9.13 -5.96
N ASP A 155 10.80 8.62 -5.37
CA ASP A 155 11.07 7.18 -5.28
C ASP A 155 10.29 6.59 -4.11
N THR A 156 9.18 5.93 -4.41
CA THR A 156 8.29 5.32 -3.41
C THR A 156 9.02 4.30 -2.52
N ALA A 157 9.90 3.48 -3.08
CA ALA A 157 10.59 2.43 -2.34
C ALA A 157 11.57 3.04 -1.32
N PHE A 158 12.38 4.01 -1.74
CA PHE A 158 13.34 4.66 -0.86
C PHE A 158 12.66 5.60 0.13
N MET A 159 11.61 6.33 -0.28
CA MET A 159 10.78 7.17 0.60
C MET A 159 10.18 6.34 1.74
N LEU A 160 9.55 5.21 1.44
CA LEU A 160 8.92 4.35 2.45
C LEU A 160 9.94 3.60 3.31
N GLY A 161 11.07 3.22 2.72
CA GLY A 161 12.21 2.68 3.47
C GLY A 161 12.77 3.68 4.48
N ALA A 162 12.99 4.93 4.05
CA ALA A 162 13.40 6.02 4.93
C ALA A 162 12.35 6.30 6.00
N LEU A 163 11.05 6.31 5.64
CA LEU A 163 9.96 6.47 6.60
C LEU A 163 9.97 5.39 7.69
N ALA A 164 10.30 4.15 7.34
CA ALA A 164 10.42 3.07 8.32
C ALA A 164 11.62 3.23 9.29
N VAL A 165 12.63 4.02 8.91
CA VAL A 165 13.84 4.25 9.72
C VAL A 165 13.75 5.53 10.54
N VAL A 166 13.32 6.64 9.92
CA VAL A 166 13.31 7.98 10.56
C VAL A 166 11.92 8.49 10.92
N GLY A 167 10.86 7.79 10.51
CA GLY A 167 9.49 8.18 10.76
C GLY A 167 9.04 7.94 12.21
N PRO A 168 7.78 8.32 12.54
CA PRO A 168 7.16 8.04 13.82
C PRO A 168 7.12 6.53 14.16
N HIS A 169 6.87 6.19 15.43
CA HIS A 169 6.81 4.77 15.85
C HIS A 169 5.70 3.97 15.14
N PHE A 170 4.60 4.65 14.80
CA PHE A 170 3.49 4.07 14.05
C PHE A 170 3.15 4.99 12.87
N VAL A 171 3.19 4.46 11.65
CA VAL A 171 3.17 5.28 10.42
C VAL A 171 2.06 4.90 9.43
N THR A 172 1.16 3.99 9.77
CA THR A 172 0.24 3.37 8.80
C THR A 172 -0.55 4.40 8.00
N GLN A 173 -1.15 5.40 8.66
CA GLN A 173 -1.97 6.41 7.99
C GLN A 173 -1.11 7.40 7.19
N LEU A 174 0.09 7.72 7.68
CA LEU A 174 1.06 8.52 6.93
C LEU A 174 1.58 7.78 5.68
N ARG A 175 1.89 6.48 5.79
CA ARG A 175 2.29 5.64 4.65
C ARG A 175 1.20 5.66 3.57
N VAL A 176 -0.05 5.42 3.95
CA VAL A 176 -1.19 5.45 3.02
C VAL A 176 -1.32 6.82 2.35
N PHE A 177 -1.16 7.90 3.11
CA PHE A 177 -1.18 9.26 2.56
C PHE A 177 -0.07 9.51 1.53
N LEU A 178 1.15 9.09 1.84
CA LEU A 178 2.30 9.28 0.96
C LEU A 178 2.18 8.43 -0.31
N LEU A 179 1.74 7.18 -0.20
CA LEU A 179 1.43 6.32 -1.35
C LEU A 179 0.41 6.97 -2.30
N ALA A 180 -0.63 7.59 -1.74
CA ALA A 180 -1.63 8.29 -2.55
C ALA A 180 -1.06 9.51 -3.30
N ILE A 181 -0.08 10.21 -2.72
CA ILE A 181 0.62 11.32 -3.39
C ILE A 181 1.56 10.81 -4.48
N THR A 182 2.34 9.77 -4.20
CA THR A 182 3.32 9.23 -5.17
C THR A 182 2.64 8.71 -6.43
N VAL A 183 1.43 8.17 -6.32
CA VAL A 183 0.61 7.80 -7.50
C VAL A 183 0.41 8.97 -8.46
N ILE A 184 0.16 10.18 -7.94
CA ILE A 184 -0.03 11.37 -8.79
C ILE A 184 1.31 11.80 -9.40
N ASP A 185 2.37 11.81 -8.59
CA ASP A 185 3.73 12.13 -9.04
C ASP A 185 4.17 11.20 -10.17
N ASP A 186 3.93 9.89 -10.06
CA ASP A 186 4.34 8.89 -11.04
C ASP A 186 3.65 9.04 -12.39
N ILE A 187 2.33 9.27 -12.39
CA ILE A 187 1.56 9.50 -13.62
C ILE A 187 2.10 10.74 -14.34
N VAL A 188 2.31 11.83 -13.60
CA VAL A 188 2.79 13.08 -14.16
C VAL A 188 4.24 12.93 -14.63
N ALA A 189 5.09 12.27 -13.87
CA ALA A 189 6.47 12.02 -14.24
C ALA A 189 6.59 11.23 -15.55
N VAL A 190 5.84 10.14 -15.71
CA VAL A 190 5.81 9.39 -16.99
C VAL A 190 5.28 10.24 -18.14
N THR A 191 4.25 11.05 -17.89
CA THR A 191 3.69 11.94 -18.90
C THR A 191 4.72 12.98 -19.34
N VAL A 192 5.46 13.57 -18.40
CA VAL A 192 6.55 14.52 -18.68
C VAL A 192 7.68 13.83 -19.46
N ILE A 193 8.13 12.65 -19.03
CA ILE A 193 9.12 11.84 -19.75
C ILE A 193 8.69 11.63 -21.20
N GLY A 194 7.42 11.26 -21.41
CA GLY A 194 6.91 10.92 -22.73
C GLY A 194 6.65 12.11 -23.66
N VAL A 195 6.36 13.29 -23.12
CA VAL A 195 6.00 14.47 -23.92
C VAL A 195 7.19 15.42 -24.10
N VAL A 196 8.03 15.56 -23.07
CA VAL A 196 9.11 16.55 -23.03
C VAL A 196 10.44 15.95 -23.49
N TYR A 197 10.69 14.69 -23.13
CA TYR A 197 11.98 14.02 -23.36
C TYR A 197 11.89 12.91 -24.43
N SER A 198 10.82 12.90 -25.24
CA SER A 198 10.70 11.97 -26.38
C SER A 198 11.37 12.52 -27.64
N GLY A 199 11.85 11.60 -28.49
CA GLY A 199 12.51 11.93 -29.73
C GLY A 199 11.53 12.17 -30.89
N SER A 200 12.01 12.01 -32.12
CA SER A 200 11.16 12.08 -33.32
C SER A 200 10.10 10.96 -33.30
N ILE A 201 8.83 11.34 -33.26
CA ILE A 201 7.73 10.38 -33.16
C ILE A 201 7.39 9.81 -34.55
N SER A 202 7.48 8.50 -34.68
CA SER A 202 7.01 7.81 -35.89
C SER A 202 5.53 7.47 -35.78
N VAL A 203 4.73 8.06 -36.68
CA VAL A 203 3.26 7.95 -36.66
C VAL A 203 2.76 6.51 -36.88
N PRO A 204 3.29 5.71 -37.81
CA PRO A 204 2.82 4.33 -38.02
C PRO A 204 2.93 3.46 -36.77
N GLU A 205 4.08 3.52 -36.10
CA GLU A 205 4.38 2.75 -34.90
C GLU A 205 3.55 3.24 -33.70
N LEU A 206 3.29 4.55 -33.62
CA LEU A 206 2.37 5.12 -32.65
C LEU A 206 0.94 4.59 -32.83
N VAL A 207 0.47 4.47 -34.08
CA VAL A 207 -0.85 3.88 -34.38
C VAL A 207 -0.90 2.42 -33.95
N VAL A 208 0.17 1.65 -34.18
CA VAL A 208 0.26 0.26 -33.69
C VAL A 208 0.15 0.19 -32.18
N ALA A 209 0.89 1.04 -31.45
CA ALA A 209 0.81 1.10 -29.99
C ALA A 209 -0.61 1.46 -29.50
N LEU A 210 -1.28 2.40 -30.15
CA LEU A 210 -2.66 2.80 -29.83
C LEU A 210 -3.66 1.64 -30.06
N VAL A 211 -3.54 0.95 -31.20
CA VAL A 211 -4.38 -0.23 -31.51
C VAL A 211 -4.18 -1.32 -30.46
N LEU A 212 -2.94 -1.59 -30.05
CA LEU A 212 -2.65 -2.56 -28.99
C LEU A 212 -3.28 -2.15 -27.65
N GLY A 213 -3.29 -0.85 -27.31
CA GLY A 213 -4.02 -0.33 -26.15
C GLY A 213 -5.53 -0.55 -26.24
N VAL A 214 -6.12 -0.40 -27.42
CA VAL A 214 -7.54 -0.72 -27.66
C VAL A 214 -7.81 -2.22 -27.50
N VAL A 215 -6.96 -3.08 -28.05
CA VAL A 215 -7.06 -4.54 -27.90
C VAL A 215 -6.93 -4.95 -26.43
N LEU A 216 -5.99 -4.35 -25.70
CA LEU A 216 -5.81 -4.58 -24.26
C LEU A 216 -7.09 -4.21 -23.48
N SER A 217 -7.69 -3.06 -23.82
CA SER A 217 -8.96 -2.61 -23.25
C SER A 217 -10.14 -3.52 -23.63
N ALA A 218 -10.14 -4.10 -24.82
CA ALA A 218 -11.16 -5.05 -25.26
C ALA A 218 -11.10 -6.36 -24.46
N LEU A 219 -9.90 -6.89 -24.16
CA LEU A 219 -9.76 -8.09 -23.30
C LEU A 219 -10.44 -7.91 -21.94
N THR A 220 -10.31 -6.71 -21.38
CA THR A 220 -10.97 -6.30 -20.15
C THR A 220 -12.49 -6.35 -20.29
N ARG A 221 -13.03 -5.83 -21.39
CA ARG A 221 -14.48 -5.84 -21.66
C ARG A 221 -15.05 -7.27 -21.82
N PHE A 222 -14.26 -8.19 -22.35
CA PHE A 222 -14.60 -9.61 -22.49
C PHE A 222 -14.29 -10.45 -21.23
N SER A 223 -13.90 -9.81 -20.11
CA SER A 223 -13.65 -10.47 -18.83
C SER A 223 -12.63 -11.61 -18.91
N VAL A 224 -11.57 -11.42 -19.71
CA VAL A 224 -10.48 -12.40 -19.80
C VAL A 224 -9.71 -12.43 -18.48
N TRP A 225 -9.78 -13.56 -17.76
CA TRP A 225 -9.19 -13.73 -16.42
C TRP A 225 -7.73 -14.22 -16.45
N ARG A 226 -7.24 -14.67 -17.62
CA ARG A 226 -5.85 -15.14 -17.78
C ARG A 226 -4.94 -13.93 -17.95
N ALA A 227 -3.81 -13.90 -17.24
CA ALA A 227 -2.85 -12.80 -17.31
C ALA A 227 -2.00 -12.80 -18.60
N ALA A 228 -1.74 -13.98 -19.17
CA ALA A 228 -0.80 -14.14 -20.30
C ALA A 228 -1.12 -13.26 -21.54
N PRO A 229 -2.38 -13.12 -22.00
CA PRO A 229 -2.71 -12.24 -23.12
C PRO A 229 -2.38 -10.76 -22.84
N TYR A 230 -2.64 -10.27 -21.63
CA TYR A 230 -2.32 -8.90 -21.25
C TYR A 230 -0.81 -8.65 -21.28
N VAL A 231 -0.03 -9.55 -20.67
CA VAL A 231 1.44 -9.45 -20.64
C VAL A 231 2.03 -9.48 -22.06
N LEU A 232 1.51 -10.35 -22.94
CA LEU A 232 1.98 -10.43 -24.32
C LEU A 232 1.69 -9.13 -25.10
N ILE A 233 0.49 -8.58 -24.97
CA ILE A 233 0.12 -7.33 -25.64
C ILE A 233 0.98 -6.17 -25.14
N VAL A 234 1.19 -6.06 -23.82
CA VAL A 234 2.05 -5.02 -23.24
C VAL A 234 3.49 -5.15 -23.73
N LEU A 235 4.01 -6.37 -23.86
CA LEU A 235 5.35 -6.60 -24.41
C LEU A 235 5.47 -6.14 -25.88
N VAL A 236 4.47 -6.43 -26.72
CA VAL A 236 4.46 -5.97 -28.11
C VAL A 236 4.26 -4.44 -28.17
N MET A 237 3.43 -3.89 -27.31
CA MET A 237 3.20 -2.44 -27.20
C MET A 237 4.49 -1.71 -26.82
N TRP A 238 5.28 -2.26 -25.91
CA TRP A 238 6.60 -1.75 -25.54
C TRP A 238 7.56 -1.72 -26.75
N LEU A 239 7.65 -2.80 -27.51
CA LEU A 239 8.46 -2.84 -28.74
C LEU A 239 7.98 -1.81 -29.77
N ALA A 240 6.67 -1.64 -29.93
CA ALA A 240 6.10 -0.63 -30.82
C ALA A 240 6.42 0.80 -30.36
N THR A 241 6.37 1.08 -29.05
CA THR A 241 6.73 2.40 -28.52
C THR A 241 8.21 2.73 -28.70
N LEU A 242 9.10 1.75 -28.54
CA LEU A 242 10.53 1.92 -28.81
C LEU A 242 10.79 2.31 -30.27
N GLN A 243 10.11 1.65 -31.21
CA GLN A 243 10.21 1.98 -32.64
C GLN A 243 9.54 3.32 -32.97
N ALA A 244 8.51 3.71 -32.22
CA ALA A 244 7.83 4.99 -32.37
C ALA A 244 8.64 6.19 -31.88
N GLY A 245 9.80 6.00 -31.24
CA GLY A 245 10.56 7.08 -30.62
C GLY A 245 9.97 7.59 -29.29
N LEU A 246 8.99 6.86 -28.74
CA LEU A 246 8.44 7.13 -27.41
C LEU A 246 9.27 6.40 -26.34
N HIS A 247 9.39 7.03 -25.16
CA HIS A 247 10.06 6.39 -24.04
C HIS A 247 9.30 5.13 -23.59
N ALA A 248 10.05 4.05 -23.37
CA ALA A 248 9.54 2.73 -23.03
C ALA A 248 8.62 2.70 -21.78
N SER A 249 8.89 3.58 -20.82
CA SER A 249 8.08 3.77 -19.60
C SER A 249 6.60 4.03 -19.87
N ILE A 250 6.25 4.71 -20.97
CA ILE A 250 4.85 5.02 -21.31
C ILE A 250 4.08 3.73 -21.59
N ALA A 251 4.67 2.79 -22.34
CA ALA A 251 4.02 1.52 -22.62
C ALA A 251 3.79 0.72 -21.34
N GLY A 252 4.75 0.72 -20.42
CA GLY A 252 4.59 0.14 -19.09
C GLY A 252 3.41 0.74 -18.35
N MET A 253 3.45 2.06 -18.12
CA MET A 253 2.43 2.83 -17.42
C MET A 253 1.03 2.62 -17.99
N LEU A 254 0.85 2.82 -19.31
CA LEU A 254 -0.42 2.63 -20.00
C LEU A 254 -0.89 1.17 -19.92
N GLY A 255 0.03 0.21 -20.09
CA GLY A 255 -0.27 -1.21 -19.97
C GLY A 255 -0.85 -1.55 -18.59
N GLY A 256 -0.26 -1.03 -17.52
CA GLY A 256 -0.74 -1.25 -16.15
C GLY A 256 -2.09 -0.56 -15.92
N LEU A 257 -2.25 0.68 -16.38
CA LEU A 257 -3.47 1.47 -16.21
C LEU A 257 -4.70 0.84 -16.88
N LEU A 258 -4.51 0.16 -18.01
CA LEU A 258 -5.59 -0.45 -18.79
C LEU A 258 -6.01 -1.84 -18.26
N ILE A 259 -5.24 -2.44 -17.35
CA ILE A 259 -5.57 -3.74 -16.75
C ILE A 259 -6.50 -3.54 -15.53
N PRO A 260 -7.71 -4.11 -15.54
CA PRO A 260 -8.75 -3.81 -14.57
C PRO A 260 -8.40 -4.28 -13.15
N ALA A 261 -8.53 -3.37 -12.19
CA ALA A 261 -8.62 -3.68 -10.77
C ALA A 261 -10.09 -3.68 -10.34
N ARG A 262 -10.51 -4.68 -9.56
CA ARG A 262 -11.89 -4.80 -9.06
C ARG A 262 -11.88 -5.58 -7.75
N ASN A 263 -12.75 -5.17 -6.83
CA ASN A 263 -12.99 -5.96 -5.63
C ASN A 263 -13.50 -7.37 -6.00
N PRO A 264 -13.06 -8.42 -5.28
CA PRO A 264 -13.65 -9.74 -5.42
C PRO A 264 -15.17 -9.68 -5.22
N SER A 265 -15.92 -10.17 -6.20
CA SER A 265 -17.38 -10.27 -6.07
C SER A 265 -17.74 -11.31 -5.02
N ARG A 266 -18.75 -11.02 -4.19
CA ARG A 266 -19.29 -11.96 -3.18
C ARG A 266 -19.55 -13.35 -3.76
N GLU A 267 -20.29 -13.42 -4.87
CA GLU A 267 -20.60 -14.67 -5.57
C GLU A 267 -19.33 -15.46 -5.95
N GLY A 268 -18.31 -14.77 -6.45
CA GLY A 268 -17.02 -15.38 -6.79
C GLY A 268 -16.26 -15.95 -5.59
N VAL A 269 -16.31 -15.25 -4.45
CA VAL A 269 -15.69 -15.71 -3.18
C VAL A 269 -16.43 -16.93 -2.64
N GLU A 270 -17.76 -16.90 -2.61
CA GLU A 270 -18.59 -18.03 -2.18
C GLU A 270 -18.40 -19.25 -3.09
N GLN A 271 -18.33 -19.03 -4.41
CA GLN A 271 -18.05 -20.10 -5.37
C GLN A 271 -16.66 -20.71 -5.15
N ALA A 272 -15.64 -19.89 -4.88
CA ALA A 272 -14.31 -20.39 -4.53
C ALA A 272 -14.32 -21.22 -3.24
N ALA A 273 -15.07 -20.79 -2.22
CA ALA A 273 -15.24 -21.54 -0.96
C ALA A 273 -15.93 -22.88 -1.19
N ARG A 274 -16.98 -22.93 -2.02
CA ARG A 274 -17.66 -24.19 -2.42
C ARG A 274 -16.70 -25.15 -3.12
N LEU A 275 -15.92 -24.67 -4.09
CA LEU A 275 -14.95 -25.49 -4.82
C LEU A 275 -13.84 -26.02 -3.91
N PHE A 276 -13.37 -25.21 -2.96
CA PHE A 276 -12.38 -25.65 -1.99
C PHE A 276 -12.95 -26.70 -1.02
N ARG A 277 -14.22 -26.56 -0.61
CA ARG A 277 -14.93 -27.59 0.18
C ARG A 277 -15.05 -28.90 -0.60
N ALA A 278 -15.36 -28.85 -1.90
CA ALA A 278 -15.39 -30.03 -2.76
C ALA A 278 -14.02 -30.71 -2.87
N PHE A 279 -12.93 -29.95 -2.99
CA PHE A 279 -11.57 -30.49 -2.95
C PHE A 279 -11.23 -31.16 -1.61
N ARG A 280 -11.65 -30.58 -0.48
CA ARG A 280 -11.47 -31.20 0.84
C ARG A 280 -12.20 -32.53 0.96
N GLN A 281 -13.39 -32.66 0.37
CA GLN A 281 -14.18 -33.89 0.35
C GLN A 281 -13.61 -34.92 -0.63
N SER A 282 -13.03 -34.47 -1.74
CA SER A 282 -12.45 -35.30 -2.78
C SER A 282 -11.14 -34.69 -3.30
N PRO A 283 -9.98 -35.06 -2.70
CA PRO A 283 -8.68 -34.45 -3.01
C PRO A 283 -8.06 -35.01 -4.31
N LEU A 284 -8.83 -35.01 -5.39
CA LEU A 284 -8.41 -35.42 -6.72
C LEU A 284 -7.69 -34.28 -7.45
N ALA A 285 -6.75 -34.61 -8.33
CA ALA A 285 -5.94 -33.63 -9.06
C ALA A 285 -6.78 -32.67 -9.92
N ASP A 286 -7.84 -33.17 -10.57
CA ASP A 286 -8.71 -32.33 -11.41
C ASP A 286 -9.61 -31.41 -10.56
N VAL A 287 -10.13 -31.90 -9.42
CA VAL A 287 -10.88 -31.07 -8.46
C VAL A 287 -9.97 -29.98 -7.88
N GLY A 288 -8.73 -30.33 -7.54
CA GLY A 288 -7.72 -29.36 -7.10
C GLY A 288 -7.42 -28.29 -8.16
N ARG A 289 -7.32 -28.67 -9.44
CA ARG A 289 -7.14 -27.73 -10.56
C ARG A 289 -8.33 -26.78 -10.70
N ILE A 290 -9.56 -27.29 -10.60
CA ILE A 290 -10.78 -26.48 -10.69
C ILE A 290 -10.88 -25.52 -9.50
N ALA A 291 -10.61 -26.00 -8.28
CA ALA A 291 -10.59 -25.16 -7.09
C ALA A 291 -9.54 -24.04 -7.20
N HIS A 292 -8.34 -24.36 -7.69
CA HIS A 292 -7.31 -23.36 -7.94
C HIS A 292 -7.73 -22.33 -8.99
N GLN A 293 -8.35 -22.76 -10.10
CA GLN A 293 -8.88 -21.84 -11.11
C GLN A 293 -10.03 -20.98 -10.58
N GLY A 294 -10.92 -21.54 -9.76
CA GLY A 294 -11.99 -20.80 -9.11
C GLY A 294 -11.45 -19.67 -8.23
N LEU A 295 -10.44 -19.98 -7.41
CA LEU A 295 -9.76 -18.98 -6.59
C LEU A 295 -9.09 -17.88 -7.44
N GLN A 296 -8.40 -18.26 -8.52
CA GLN A 296 -7.77 -17.30 -9.43
C GLN A 296 -8.77 -16.39 -10.17
N ARG A 297 -10.02 -16.83 -10.37
CA ARG A 297 -11.08 -16.03 -11.01
C ARG A 297 -11.73 -15.04 -10.06
N ALA A 298 -11.74 -15.35 -8.76
CA ALA A 298 -12.31 -14.47 -7.73
C ALA A 298 -11.48 -13.20 -7.52
N VAL A 299 -10.15 -13.29 -7.71
CA VAL A 299 -9.22 -12.17 -7.59
C VAL A 299 -8.99 -11.48 -8.94
N SER A 300 -8.84 -10.16 -8.96
CA SER A 300 -8.59 -9.41 -10.19
C SER A 300 -7.26 -9.77 -10.86
N VAL A 301 -7.17 -9.63 -12.19
CA VAL A 301 -5.92 -9.88 -12.94
C VAL A 301 -4.84 -8.88 -12.51
N ASN A 302 -5.24 -7.64 -12.25
CA ASN A 302 -4.37 -6.58 -11.76
C ASN A 302 -3.67 -6.98 -10.45
N GLU A 303 -4.41 -7.31 -9.39
CA GLU A 303 -3.84 -7.69 -8.09
C GLU A 303 -2.96 -8.93 -8.17
N ARG A 304 -3.34 -9.91 -8.99
CA ARG A 304 -2.53 -11.11 -9.23
C ARG A 304 -1.19 -10.78 -9.87
N LEU A 305 -1.18 -9.88 -10.85
CA LEU A 305 0.06 -9.41 -11.48
C LEU A 305 0.90 -8.60 -10.49
N GLN A 306 0.29 -7.71 -9.69
CA GLN A 306 1.00 -6.96 -8.65
C GLN A 306 1.68 -7.88 -7.65
N THR A 307 0.96 -8.87 -7.12
CA THR A 307 1.49 -9.83 -6.13
C THR A 307 2.73 -10.57 -6.67
N VAL A 308 2.74 -10.88 -7.97
CA VAL A 308 3.86 -11.56 -8.61
C VAL A 308 4.99 -10.59 -8.93
N LEU A 309 4.70 -9.40 -9.44
CA LEU A 309 5.70 -8.49 -10.02
C LEU A 309 6.30 -7.52 -9.00
N HIS A 310 5.56 -7.13 -7.96
CA HIS A 310 6.02 -6.16 -6.96
C HIS A 310 7.35 -6.60 -6.31
N PRO A 311 7.54 -7.86 -5.87
CA PRO A 311 8.84 -8.29 -5.34
C PRO A 311 9.97 -8.21 -6.38
N TRP A 312 9.71 -8.51 -7.65
CA TRP A 312 10.74 -8.39 -8.69
C TRP A 312 11.09 -6.93 -8.96
N SER A 313 10.11 -6.05 -8.92
CA SER A 313 10.32 -4.61 -9.04
C SER A 313 11.22 -4.10 -7.92
N SER A 314 10.84 -4.32 -6.67
CA SER A 314 11.55 -3.76 -5.51
C SER A 314 12.91 -4.41 -5.24
N TYR A 315 13.07 -5.72 -5.49
CA TYR A 315 14.30 -6.45 -5.13
C TYR A 315 15.27 -6.72 -6.29
N VAL A 316 14.84 -6.54 -7.54
CA VAL A 316 15.69 -6.81 -8.70
C VAL A 316 15.77 -5.60 -9.61
N ILE A 317 14.64 -5.12 -10.11
CA ILE A 317 14.61 -4.05 -11.13
C ILE A 317 15.23 -2.77 -10.58
N VAL A 318 14.69 -2.27 -9.46
CA VAL A 318 15.12 -0.99 -8.89
C VAL A 318 16.59 -1.04 -8.42
N PRO A 319 17.07 -2.08 -7.70
CA PRO A 319 18.49 -2.19 -7.36
C PRO A 319 19.42 -2.30 -8.57
N VAL A 320 19.04 -3.04 -9.62
CA VAL A 320 19.86 -3.14 -10.86
C VAL A 320 19.89 -1.80 -11.58
N PHE A 321 18.76 -1.11 -11.65
CA PHE A 321 18.68 0.26 -12.19
C PHE A 321 19.59 1.22 -11.44
N ALA A 322 19.55 1.19 -10.10
CA ALA A 322 20.41 2.00 -9.26
C ALA A 322 21.90 1.69 -9.49
N LEU A 323 22.24 0.41 -9.61
CA LEU A 323 23.61 -0.02 -9.89
C LEU A 323 24.12 0.52 -11.23
N ALA A 324 23.25 0.61 -12.24
CA ALA A 324 23.60 1.12 -13.58
C ALA A 324 23.69 2.65 -13.66
N ASN A 325 22.87 3.39 -12.90
CA ASN A 325 22.73 4.84 -13.08
C ASN A 325 23.29 5.69 -11.93
N ALA A 326 23.53 5.13 -10.75
CA ALA A 326 24.06 5.89 -9.62
C ALA A 326 25.60 5.96 -9.58
N GLY A 327 26.30 5.14 -10.37
CA GLY A 327 27.77 5.11 -10.38
C GLY A 327 28.36 6.29 -11.15
N VAL A 328 28.71 7.34 -10.42
CA VAL A 328 29.40 8.53 -10.96
C VAL A 328 30.88 8.48 -10.61
N ASP A 329 31.75 8.79 -11.56
CA ASP A 329 33.18 9.00 -11.32
C ASP A 329 33.40 10.37 -10.66
N LEU A 330 33.72 10.37 -9.37
CA LEU A 330 33.94 11.56 -8.55
C LEU A 330 35.41 11.99 -8.51
N ARG A 331 36.30 11.29 -9.22
CA ARG A 331 37.75 11.57 -9.24
C ARG A 331 38.05 12.83 -10.07
N GLY A 332 39.30 13.29 -10.02
CA GLY A 332 39.77 14.38 -10.89
C GLY A 332 39.16 15.77 -10.64
N GLY A 333 38.61 16.03 -9.44
CA GLY A 333 38.01 17.32 -9.08
C GLY A 333 36.53 17.46 -9.43
N VAL A 334 35.91 16.42 -10.01
CA VAL A 334 34.47 16.40 -10.36
C VAL A 334 33.59 16.63 -9.14
N LEU A 335 33.94 16.09 -7.97
CA LEU A 335 33.17 16.36 -6.74
C LEU A 335 33.20 17.85 -6.36
N THR A 336 34.35 18.50 -6.46
CA THR A 336 34.48 19.94 -6.17
C THR A 336 33.68 20.77 -7.16
N ASN A 337 33.74 20.43 -8.45
CA ASN A 337 32.97 21.10 -9.50
C ASN A 337 31.46 20.90 -9.32
N ALA A 338 31.03 19.69 -8.96
CA ALA A 338 29.63 19.41 -8.69
C ALA A 338 29.13 20.22 -7.48
N LEU A 339 29.92 20.37 -6.42
CA LEU A 339 29.53 21.17 -5.24
C LEU A 339 29.49 22.68 -5.50
N THR A 340 30.20 23.18 -6.52
CA THR A 340 30.14 24.58 -6.94
C THR A 340 29.15 24.82 -8.08
N SER A 341 28.65 23.76 -8.73
CA SER A 341 27.68 23.85 -9.82
C SER A 341 26.32 24.34 -9.34
N SER A 342 25.75 25.28 -10.08
CA SER A 342 24.38 25.76 -9.87
C SER A 342 23.35 24.67 -10.13
N LEU A 343 23.63 23.73 -11.05
CA LEU A 343 22.73 22.64 -11.40
C LEU A 343 22.56 21.66 -10.24
N THR A 344 23.65 21.26 -9.59
CA THR A 344 23.63 20.38 -8.41
C THR A 344 22.71 20.97 -7.34
N TRP A 345 22.90 22.26 -7.01
CA TRP A 345 22.09 22.93 -5.99
C TRP A 345 20.66 23.22 -6.45
N ALA A 346 20.41 23.45 -7.74
CA ALA A 346 19.06 23.55 -8.29
C ALA A 346 18.28 22.24 -8.07
N VAL A 347 18.90 21.09 -8.36
CA VAL A 347 18.32 19.76 -8.09
C VAL A 347 18.12 19.55 -6.59
N THR A 348 19.17 19.77 -5.78
CA THR A 348 19.12 19.53 -4.34
C THR A 348 18.09 20.42 -3.65
N VAL A 349 18.04 21.72 -3.92
CA VAL A 349 17.06 22.64 -3.29
C VAL A 349 15.65 22.36 -3.81
N GLY A 350 15.48 22.10 -5.11
CA GLY A 350 14.18 21.73 -5.68
C GLY A 350 13.57 20.52 -4.98
N LEU A 351 14.36 19.47 -4.76
CA LEU A 351 13.90 18.26 -4.07
C LEU A 351 13.80 18.43 -2.55
N VAL A 352 14.81 18.96 -1.87
CA VAL A 352 14.89 19.00 -0.39
C VAL A 352 13.98 20.07 0.20
N VAL A 353 13.84 21.23 -0.46
CA VAL A 353 13.01 22.34 0.03
C VAL A 353 11.68 22.37 -0.73
N GLY A 354 11.71 22.18 -2.04
CA GLY A 354 10.52 22.31 -2.87
C GLY A 354 9.46 21.26 -2.58
N LYS A 355 9.83 19.98 -2.44
CA LYS A 355 8.87 18.90 -2.17
C LYS A 355 8.14 19.09 -0.84
N PRO A 356 8.81 19.27 0.32
CA PRO A 356 8.10 19.49 1.58
C PRO A 356 7.25 20.76 1.54
N ALA A 357 7.76 21.87 0.99
CA ALA A 357 7.00 23.12 0.90
C ALA A 357 5.75 22.98 0.02
N GLY A 358 5.89 22.30 -1.13
CA GLY A 358 4.82 22.03 -2.07
C GLY A 358 3.75 21.11 -1.52
N ILE A 359 4.15 19.96 -0.97
CA ILE A 359 3.24 18.95 -0.40
C ILE A 359 2.51 19.52 0.81
N TRP A 360 3.23 20.12 1.75
CA TRP A 360 2.64 20.74 2.93
C TRP A 360 1.73 21.91 2.56
N GLY A 361 2.16 22.77 1.63
CA GLY A 361 1.39 23.91 1.13
C GLY A 361 0.09 23.47 0.47
N GLY A 362 0.16 22.51 -0.45
CA GLY A 362 -1.00 21.93 -1.14
C GLY A 362 -1.99 21.28 -0.17
N ALA A 363 -1.49 20.47 0.77
CA ALA A 363 -2.33 19.86 1.79
C ALA A 363 -2.98 20.90 2.72
N ARG A 364 -2.25 21.96 3.09
CA ARG A 364 -2.76 23.03 3.96
C ARG A 364 -3.80 23.89 3.25
N LEU A 365 -3.62 24.16 1.96
CA LEU A 365 -4.61 24.86 1.14
C LEU A 365 -5.88 24.02 0.99
N GLY A 366 -5.75 22.74 0.66
CA GLY A 366 -6.90 21.83 0.51
C GLY A 366 -7.71 21.68 1.79
N THR A 367 -7.05 21.56 2.95
CA THR A 367 -7.74 21.50 4.26
C THR A 367 -8.39 22.82 4.65
N ARG A 368 -7.75 23.97 4.40
CA ARG A 368 -8.34 25.29 4.67
C ARG A 368 -9.51 25.65 3.76
N ALA A 369 -9.45 25.23 2.50
CA ALA A 369 -10.53 25.45 1.53
C ALA A 369 -11.72 24.50 1.72
N GLY A 370 -11.65 23.55 2.68
CA GLY A 370 -12.70 22.57 2.92
C GLY A 370 -12.81 21.49 1.84
N LEU A 371 -11.79 21.35 0.97
CA LEU A 371 -11.79 20.40 -0.15
C LEU A 371 -11.48 18.95 0.28
N GLY A 372 -10.95 18.77 1.49
CA GLY A 372 -10.65 17.46 2.06
C GLY A 372 -10.13 17.55 3.49
N ARG A 373 -9.97 16.39 4.15
CA ARG A 373 -9.38 16.26 5.49
C ARG A 373 -8.17 15.35 5.44
N LEU A 374 -7.17 15.64 6.26
CA LEU A 374 -6.03 14.73 6.42
C LEU A 374 -6.52 13.38 6.97
N PRO A 375 -5.83 12.27 6.64
CA PRO A 375 -6.15 10.98 7.23
C PRO A 375 -6.10 11.04 8.76
N THR A 376 -7.00 10.29 9.41
CA THR A 376 -7.09 10.23 10.87
C THR A 376 -5.72 9.88 11.47
N GLY A 377 -5.26 10.63 12.47
CA GLY A 377 -3.94 10.46 13.08
C GLY A 377 -2.78 11.17 12.36
N VAL A 378 -2.98 11.70 11.15
CA VAL A 378 -1.93 12.43 10.42
C VAL A 378 -2.01 13.92 10.73
N GLY A 379 -1.02 14.42 11.48
CA GLY A 379 -0.85 15.83 11.81
C GLY A 379 -0.06 16.61 10.76
N GLN A 380 -0.06 17.94 10.89
CA GLN A 380 0.66 18.84 9.98
C GLN A 380 2.19 18.63 9.99
N GLY A 381 2.78 18.23 11.13
CA GLY A 381 4.20 17.88 11.20
C GLY A 381 4.51 16.57 10.49
N HIS A 382 3.59 15.59 10.55
CA HIS A 382 3.68 14.35 9.77
C HIS A 382 3.64 14.61 8.27
N VAL A 383 2.77 15.51 7.80
CA VAL A 383 2.71 15.91 6.38
C VAL A 383 4.02 16.58 5.94
N LEU A 384 4.56 17.49 6.74
CA LEU A 384 5.81 18.17 6.39
C LEU A 384 7.00 17.20 6.39
N GLY A 385 7.10 16.30 7.38
CA GLY A 385 8.16 15.29 7.44
C GLY A 385 8.04 14.26 6.33
N GLY A 386 6.81 13.80 6.04
CA GLY A 386 6.53 12.93 4.90
C GLY A 386 6.86 13.61 3.56
N GLY A 387 6.50 14.87 3.39
CA GLY A 387 6.84 15.66 2.22
C GLY A 387 8.35 15.90 2.06
N ALA A 388 9.12 15.96 3.16
CA ALA A 388 10.57 15.99 3.10
C ALA A 388 11.14 14.66 2.58
N LEU A 389 10.60 13.51 3.05
CA LEU A 389 10.98 12.20 2.51
C LEU A 389 10.56 11.99 1.05
N SER A 390 9.47 12.62 0.61
CA SER A 390 9.11 12.66 -0.81
C SER A 390 10.10 13.46 -1.68
N GLY A 391 11.04 14.20 -1.06
CA GLY A 391 12.21 14.78 -1.73
C GLY A 391 13.19 13.75 -2.27
N ILE A 392 13.04 12.47 -1.94
CA ILE A 392 13.92 11.43 -2.44
C ILE A 392 13.44 10.98 -3.83
N GLY A 393 13.80 11.72 -4.88
CA GLY A 393 13.39 11.40 -6.26
C GLY A 393 14.16 10.24 -6.93
N PHE A 394 15.34 9.92 -6.38
CA PHE A 394 16.27 8.84 -6.76
C PHE A 394 16.01 8.16 -8.12
N THR A 395 15.22 7.08 -8.21
CA THR A 395 15.02 6.33 -9.46
C THR A 395 14.53 7.18 -10.63
N VAL A 396 13.40 7.85 -10.46
CA VAL A 396 12.77 8.68 -11.50
C VAL A 396 13.65 9.88 -11.84
N SER A 397 14.27 10.50 -10.83
CA SER A 397 15.20 11.61 -11.04
C SER A 397 16.44 11.17 -11.85
N LEU A 398 17.06 10.05 -11.52
CA LEU A 398 18.22 9.52 -12.26
C LEU A 398 17.86 9.12 -13.69
N LEU A 399 16.66 8.57 -13.91
CA LEU A 399 16.17 8.30 -15.26
C LEU A 399 16.05 9.60 -16.07
N ILE A 400 15.43 10.64 -15.51
CA ILE A 400 15.28 11.93 -16.18
C ILE A 400 16.65 12.59 -16.41
N VAL A 401 17.60 12.46 -15.49
CA VAL A 401 18.98 12.95 -15.69
C VAL A 401 19.62 12.31 -16.94
N GLY A 402 19.43 11.00 -17.15
CA GLY A 402 19.91 10.30 -18.34
C GLY A 402 19.24 10.73 -19.65
N LEU A 403 18.00 11.23 -19.58
CA LEU A 403 17.23 11.70 -20.74
C LEU A 403 17.41 13.19 -21.04
N ALA A 404 17.65 14.01 -20.01
CA ALA A 404 17.71 15.46 -20.13
C ALA A 404 19.09 15.96 -20.55
N PHE A 405 20.16 15.23 -20.24
CA PHE A 405 21.54 15.69 -20.40
C PHE A 405 22.39 14.70 -21.19
N ASP A 406 22.87 15.12 -22.36
CA ASP A 406 23.83 14.35 -23.17
C ASP A 406 25.27 14.48 -22.66
N ASP A 407 25.64 15.66 -22.14
CA ASP A 407 27.00 15.90 -21.62
C ASP A 407 27.25 15.08 -20.34
N PRO A 408 28.26 14.18 -20.33
CA PRO A 408 28.62 13.38 -19.16
C PRO A 408 28.93 14.21 -17.91
N VAL A 409 29.48 15.41 -18.06
CA VAL A 409 29.83 16.30 -16.93
C VAL A 409 28.55 16.86 -16.29
N VAL A 410 27.66 17.44 -17.10
CA VAL A 410 26.37 17.98 -16.64
C VAL A 410 25.51 16.87 -16.01
N ARG A 411 25.52 15.68 -16.61
CA ARG A 411 24.85 14.49 -16.09
C ARG A 411 25.40 14.09 -14.72
N ALA A 412 26.73 14.09 -14.55
CA ALA A 412 27.36 13.79 -13.27
C ALA A 412 26.98 14.81 -12.18
N GLU A 413 26.97 16.11 -12.50
CA GLU A 413 26.55 17.17 -11.57
C GLU A 413 25.10 16.98 -11.12
N ALA A 414 24.17 16.74 -12.05
CA ALA A 414 22.78 16.49 -11.73
C ALA A 414 22.60 15.22 -10.88
N THR A 415 23.29 14.11 -11.22
CA THR A 415 23.26 12.87 -10.43
C THR A 415 23.77 13.10 -9.01
N VAL A 416 24.87 13.84 -8.83
CA VAL A 416 25.37 14.23 -7.50
C VAL A 416 24.30 15.03 -6.75
N GLY A 417 23.60 15.96 -7.42
CA GLY A 417 22.49 16.72 -6.84
C GLY A 417 21.34 15.83 -6.35
N VAL A 418 20.98 14.78 -7.10
CA VAL A 418 19.97 13.78 -6.71
C VAL A 418 20.43 12.96 -5.50
N LEU A 419 21.69 12.53 -5.47
CA LEU A 419 22.25 11.76 -4.34
C LEU A 419 22.32 12.60 -3.06
N LEU A 420 22.76 13.86 -3.16
CA LEU A 420 22.76 14.81 -2.04
C LEU A 420 21.34 15.08 -1.55
N ALA A 421 20.38 15.24 -2.47
CA ALA A 421 18.98 15.42 -2.13
C ALA A 421 18.46 14.24 -1.29
N ALA A 422 18.76 13.00 -1.65
CA ALA A 422 18.32 11.83 -0.89
C ALA A 422 18.83 11.84 0.57
N VAL A 423 20.09 12.22 0.78
CA VAL A 423 20.70 12.33 2.11
C VAL A 423 20.05 13.46 2.91
N PHE A 424 19.97 14.66 2.33
CA PHE A 424 19.41 15.83 3.02
C PHE A 424 17.91 15.73 3.25
N ALA A 425 17.14 15.15 2.32
CA ALA A 425 15.72 14.86 2.47
C ALA A 425 15.47 13.91 3.66
N THR A 426 16.28 12.85 3.79
CA THR A 426 16.19 11.92 4.92
C THR A 426 16.52 12.60 6.25
N ALA A 427 17.60 13.41 6.29
CA ALA A 427 17.99 14.16 7.48
C ALA A 427 16.94 15.22 7.88
N LEU A 428 16.38 15.92 6.90
CA LEU A 428 15.31 16.90 7.11
C LEU A 428 14.03 16.21 7.59
N GLY A 429 13.66 15.08 7.00
CA GLY A 429 12.52 14.26 7.44
C GLY A 429 12.67 13.84 8.90
N TRP A 430 13.82 13.29 9.27
CA TRP A 430 14.14 12.96 10.67
C TRP A 430 13.99 14.16 11.60
N LEU A 431 14.60 15.30 11.23
CA LEU A 431 14.54 16.52 12.04
C LEU A 431 13.09 17.01 12.22
N VAL A 432 12.31 17.02 11.14
CA VAL A 432 10.91 17.47 11.17
C VAL A 432 10.05 16.54 12.01
N PHE A 433 10.19 15.22 11.87
CA PHE A 433 9.45 14.26 12.71
C PHE A 433 9.85 14.39 14.18
N HIS A 434 11.14 14.54 14.47
CA HIS A 434 11.64 14.73 15.83
C HIS A 434 11.09 16.01 16.46
N LEU A 435 11.14 17.13 15.74
CA LEU A 435 10.59 18.40 16.21
C LEU A 435 9.06 18.35 16.34
N ALA A 436 8.35 17.65 15.46
CA ALA A 436 6.90 17.48 15.57
C ALA A 436 6.51 16.65 16.80
N ALA A 437 7.27 15.61 17.12
CA ALA A 437 7.08 14.81 18.32
C ALA A 437 7.30 15.65 19.59
N VAL A 438 8.38 16.44 19.65
CA VAL A 438 8.74 17.25 20.83
C VAL A 438 7.85 18.48 20.98
N LEU A 439 7.61 19.25 19.92
CA LEU A 439 6.93 20.55 19.98
C LEU A 439 5.40 20.44 19.87
N ARG A 440 4.88 19.39 19.24
CA ARG A 440 3.44 19.24 18.94
C ARG A 440 2.82 17.95 19.48
N GLY A 441 3.59 17.11 20.17
CA GLY A 441 3.12 15.82 20.68
C GLY A 441 2.73 14.82 19.59
N GLN A 442 3.19 15.04 18.36
CA GLN A 442 2.88 14.20 17.19
C GLN A 442 3.83 13.00 17.14
N THR A 443 3.60 12.02 18.02
CA THR A 443 4.48 10.85 18.19
C THR A 443 4.07 9.63 17.38
N ASP A 444 2.80 9.58 16.95
CA ASP A 444 2.21 8.53 16.12
C ASP A 444 1.39 9.10 14.96
N ALA A 445 1.46 8.45 13.80
CA ALA A 445 0.75 8.80 12.59
C ALA A 445 -0.12 7.61 12.12
N ASP A 446 -0.83 7.00 13.07
CA ASP A 446 -1.68 5.83 12.89
C ASP A 446 -3.09 6.11 13.40
N LEU A 447 -4.02 5.17 13.17
CA LEU A 447 -5.37 5.28 13.71
C LEU A 447 -5.34 5.38 15.24
N PRO A 448 -6.27 6.14 15.85
CA PRO A 448 -6.39 6.24 17.29
C PRO A 448 -6.34 4.86 17.95
N ARG A 449 -5.64 4.79 19.08
CA ARG A 449 -5.39 3.52 19.80
C ARG A 449 -6.13 3.45 21.13
N ARG A 450 -6.84 4.51 21.49
CA ARG A 450 -7.64 4.57 22.70
C ARG A 450 -9.11 4.74 22.36
N LEU A 451 -9.97 4.28 23.25
CA LEU A 451 -11.39 4.55 23.17
C LEU A 451 -11.63 6.06 23.18
N ASP A 452 -12.44 6.53 22.23
CA ASP A 452 -12.89 7.92 22.16
C ASP A 452 -13.69 8.32 23.41
N ARG A 453 -14.59 7.42 23.84
CA ARG A 453 -15.38 7.57 25.06
C ARG A 453 -15.18 6.37 26.00
N PRO A 454 -15.09 6.60 27.32
CA PRO A 454 -14.96 5.51 28.30
C PRO A 454 -16.17 4.58 28.27
N VAL A 455 -16.04 3.41 28.88
CA VAL A 455 -17.17 2.50 29.08
C VAL A 455 -18.16 3.12 30.06
N ASP A 456 -19.41 3.22 29.65
CA ASP A 456 -20.50 3.75 30.45
C ASP A 456 -21.62 2.69 30.55
N PRO A 457 -21.84 2.07 31.73
CA PRO A 457 -22.89 1.08 31.92
C PRO A 457 -24.32 1.58 31.69
N GLY A 458 -24.54 2.91 31.69
CA GLY A 458 -25.86 3.49 31.40
C GLY A 458 -26.19 3.54 29.91
N THR A 459 -25.18 3.39 29.03
CA THR A 459 -25.36 3.46 27.58
C THR A 459 -24.83 2.23 26.86
N ASP A 460 -23.68 1.70 27.27
CA ASP A 460 -23.06 0.52 26.68
C ASP A 460 -23.68 -0.79 27.19
N HIS A 461 -23.67 -1.81 26.34
CA HIS A 461 -24.16 -3.13 26.70
C HIS A 461 -23.06 -3.91 27.44
N VAL A 462 -23.22 -4.05 28.76
CA VAL A 462 -22.23 -4.68 29.65
C VAL A 462 -22.70 -6.06 30.11
N TYR A 463 -21.83 -7.06 29.93
CA TYR A 463 -21.99 -8.41 30.46
C TYR A 463 -21.00 -8.64 31.61
N GLY A 464 -21.52 -8.95 32.81
CA GLY A 464 -20.75 -9.08 34.04
C GLY A 464 -20.79 -7.81 34.93
N PRO A 465 -20.07 -7.80 36.07
CA PRO A 465 -20.13 -6.69 37.02
C PRO A 465 -19.64 -5.36 36.41
N PRO A 466 -20.40 -4.25 36.52
CA PRO A 466 -20.00 -2.96 35.93
C PRO A 466 -18.65 -2.43 36.42
N GLY A 467 -18.24 -2.77 37.64
CA GLY A 467 -16.96 -2.36 38.23
C GLY A 467 -15.80 -3.36 38.03
N ALA A 468 -15.95 -4.36 37.18
CA ALA A 468 -14.93 -5.39 37.01
C ALA A 468 -13.59 -4.81 36.46
N PRO A 469 -12.44 -5.18 37.05
CA PRO A 469 -11.14 -4.62 36.68
C PRO A 469 -10.65 -5.07 35.30
N LEU A 470 -11.08 -6.23 34.81
CA LEU A 470 -10.73 -6.72 33.48
C LEU A 470 -11.86 -6.34 32.51
N THR A 471 -11.61 -5.34 31.69
CA THR A 471 -12.59 -4.82 30.72
C THR A 471 -12.16 -5.20 29.31
N LEU A 472 -13.02 -5.92 28.60
CA LEU A 472 -12.88 -6.15 27.17
C LEU A 472 -14.03 -5.47 26.44
N VAL A 473 -13.74 -4.53 25.55
CA VAL A 473 -14.73 -3.89 24.68
C VAL A 473 -14.58 -4.44 23.28
N GLU A 474 -15.70 -4.81 22.66
CA GLU A 474 -15.79 -5.23 21.26
C GLU A 474 -16.62 -4.24 20.46
N TYR A 475 -16.08 -3.78 19.34
CA TYR A 475 -16.89 -3.26 18.24
C TYR A 475 -17.17 -4.40 17.26
N GLY A 476 -18.45 -4.76 17.10
CA GLY A 476 -18.85 -5.96 16.38
C GLY A 476 -20.04 -5.75 15.44
N ASP A 477 -20.19 -6.72 14.54
CA ASP A 477 -21.24 -6.83 13.52
C ASP A 477 -21.81 -8.26 13.57
N TYR A 478 -23.13 -8.38 13.60
CA TYR A 478 -23.83 -9.66 13.73
C TYR A 478 -23.73 -10.55 12.49
N GLU A 479 -23.50 -10.02 11.29
CA GLU A 479 -23.23 -10.83 10.08
C GLU A 479 -21.75 -11.19 9.94
N CYS A 480 -20.86 -10.63 10.78
CA CYS A 480 -19.44 -10.90 10.68
C CYS A 480 -19.09 -12.31 11.21
N PRO A 481 -18.55 -13.23 10.38
CA PRO A 481 -18.20 -14.57 10.84
C PRO A 481 -16.99 -14.59 11.80
N PHE A 482 -16.20 -13.51 11.85
CA PHE A 482 -15.11 -13.35 12.81
C PHE A 482 -15.65 -12.93 14.19
N CYS A 483 -16.70 -12.11 14.24
CA CYS A 483 -17.39 -11.73 15.48
C CYS A 483 -18.07 -12.94 16.13
N ALA A 484 -18.76 -13.77 15.33
CA ALA A 484 -19.39 -14.99 15.85
C ALA A 484 -18.38 -16.01 16.40
N ARG A 485 -17.13 -16.03 15.93
CA ARG A 485 -16.08 -16.84 16.57
C ARG A 485 -15.60 -16.24 17.89
N ALA A 486 -15.71 -14.92 18.04
CA ALA A 486 -15.25 -14.23 19.23
C ALA A 486 -16.22 -14.35 20.40
N THR A 487 -17.52 -14.64 20.17
CA THR A 487 -18.48 -14.96 21.25
C THR A 487 -18.03 -16.17 22.08
N GLY A 488 -17.47 -17.21 21.45
CA GLY A 488 -16.87 -18.34 22.17
C GLY A 488 -15.67 -17.93 23.03
N VAL A 489 -14.87 -16.98 22.53
CA VAL A 489 -13.71 -16.45 23.26
C VAL A 489 -14.14 -15.64 24.49
N THR A 490 -15.16 -14.80 24.37
CA THR A 490 -15.67 -14.00 25.50
C THR A 490 -16.30 -14.89 26.58
N GLN A 491 -16.96 -15.98 26.19
CA GLN A 491 -17.47 -16.98 27.13
C GLN A 491 -16.35 -17.70 27.88
N GLU A 492 -15.29 -18.12 27.18
CA GLU A 492 -14.10 -18.74 27.80
C GLU A 492 -13.43 -17.78 28.80
N LEU A 493 -13.26 -16.50 28.43
CA LEU A 493 -12.72 -15.47 29.31
C LEU A 493 -13.59 -15.25 30.55
N ARG A 494 -14.92 -15.27 30.40
CA ARG A 494 -15.86 -15.17 31.53
C ARG A 494 -15.75 -16.38 32.46
N GLN A 495 -15.64 -17.60 31.92
CA GLN A 495 -15.42 -18.81 32.73
C GLN A 495 -14.09 -18.75 33.50
N ARG A 496 -13.03 -18.24 32.86
CA ARG A 496 -11.70 -18.10 33.46
C ARG A 496 -11.64 -17.07 34.59
N PHE A 497 -12.25 -15.90 34.39
CA PHE A 497 -12.07 -14.75 35.29
C PHE A 497 -13.24 -14.47 36.23
N GLY A 498 -14.42 -15.06 35.98
CA GLY A 498 -15.62 -14.83 36.78
C GLY A 498 -15.93 -13.34 36.91
N ASP A 499 -16.28 -12.89 38.12
CA ASP A 499 -16.70 -11.52 38.42
C ASP A 499 -15.61 -10.45 38.25
N ARG A 500 -14.37 -10.86 38.01
CA ARG A 500 -13.28 -9.92 37.67
C ARG A 500 -13.32 -9.44 36.23
N PHE A 501 -14.17 -10.03 35.39
CA PHE A 501 -14.28 -9.73 33.97
C PHE A 501 -15.63 -9.11 33.60
N ARG A 502 -15.58 -7.98 32.88
CA ARG A 502 -16.72 -7.41 32.16
C ARG A 502 -16.42 -7.36 30.66
N TYR A 503 -17.41 -7.78 29.89
CA TYR A 503 -17.42 -7.67 28.44
C TYR A 503 -18.39 -6.57 28.04
N VAL A 504 -17.99 -5.77 27.05
CA VAL A 504 -18.77 -4.62 26.58
C VAL A 504 -18.93 -4.75 25.08
N PHE A 505 -20.16 -4.70 24.59
CA PHE A 505 -20.44 -4.74 23.16
C PHE A 505 -20.89 -3.36 22.66
N ARG A 506 -20.29 -2.91 21.56
CA ARG A 506 -20.66 -1.70 20.81
C ARG A 506 -20.89 -2.08 19.35
N HIS A 507 -21.89 -1.47 18.73
CA HIS A 507 -22.23 -1.79 17.35
C HIS A 507 -21.28 -1.13 16.35
N LEU A 508 -20.81 -1.89 15.37
CA LEU A 508 -20.11 -1.40 14.18
C LEU A 508 -20.63 -2.15 12.94
N PRO A 509 -21.88 -1.87 12.49
CA PRO A 509 -22.41 -2.50 11.29
C PRO A 509 -21.63 -2.08 10.05
N LEU A 510 -21.37 -3.03 9.15
CA LEU A 510 -20.63 -2.81 7.90
C LEU A 510 -21.53 -3.07 6.67
N PRO A 511 -22.50 -2.18 6.37
CA PRO A 511 -23.54 -2.42 5.35
C PRO A 511 -22.99 -2.65 3.94
N ASP A 512 -21.79 -2.14 3.63
CA ASP A 512 -21.12 -2.35 2.35
C ASP A 512 -20.70 -3.81 2.10
N VAL A 513 -20.54 -4.59 3.18
CA VAL A 513 -20.10 -6.00 3.15
C VAL A 513 -21.21 -6.92 3.67
N HIS A 514 -22.00 -6.46 4.62
CA HIS A 514 -22.99 -7.20 5.40
C HIS A 514 -24.37 -6.49 5.30
N PRO A 515 -25.25 -6.90 4.38
CA PRO A 515 -26.48 -6.17 4.05
C PRO A 515 -27.49 -5.97 5.19
N HIS A 516 -27.55 -6.90 6.14
CA HIS A 516 -28.46 -6.90 7.28
C HIS A 516 -27.80 -6.42 8.58
N SER A 517 -26.49 -6.14 8.58
CA SER A 517 -25.73 -5.73 9.77
C SER A 517 -26.36 -4.59 10.56
N GLU A 518 -26.83 -3.55 9.88
CA GLU A 518 -27.50 -2.42 10.52
C GLU A 518 -28.86 -2.81 11.12
N LEU A 519 -29.65 -3.60 10.40
CA LEU A 519 -30.95 -4.06 10.87
C LEU A 519 -30.81 -4.97 12.11
N ALA A 520 -29.85 -5.89 12.10
CA ALA A 520 -29.53 -6.75 13.23
C ALA A 520 -29.02 -5.96 14.45
N ALA A 521 -28.17 -4.94 14.23
CA ALA A 521 -27.73 -4.04 15.30
C ALA A 521 -28.91 -3.29 15.94
N ARG A 522 -29.83 -2.78 15.10
CA ARG A 522 -31.06 -2.11 15.59
C ARG A 522 -31.96 -3.08 16.35
N ALA A 523 -32.09 -4.33 15.92
CA ALA A 523 -32.85 -5.36 16.63
C ALA A 523 -32.30 -5.64 18.03
N ALA A 524 -30.97 -5.71 18.20
CA ALA A 524 -30.37 -5.86 19.52
C ALA A 524 -30.70 -4.67 20.45
N VAL A 525 -30.61 -3.43 19.95
CA VAL A 525 -30.98 -2.22 20.71
C VAL A 525 -32.48 -2.16 21.02
N ALA A 526 -33.35 -2.57 20.09
CA ALA A 526 -34.79 -2.65 20.33
C ALA A 526 -35.15 -3.71 21.39
N ALA A 527 -34.44 -4.83 21.43
CA ALA A 527 -34.57 -5.84 22.49
C ALA A 527 -34.04 -5.33 23.85
N ASP A 528 -32.99 -4.50 23.86
CA ASP A 528 -32.47 -3.84 25.07
C ASP A 528 -33.51 -2.94 25.73
N ALA A 529 -34.32 -2.23 24.94
CA ALA A 529 -35.42 -1.39 25.43
C ALA A 529 -36.51 -2.19 26.20
N GLN A 530 -36.47 -3.52 26.08
CA GLN A 530 -37.31 -4.48 26.79
C GLN A 530 -36.52 -5.41 27.73
N GLY A 531 -35.22 -5.13 27.95
CA GLY A 531 -34.35 -5.84 28.89
C GLY A 531 -33.85 -7.20 28.40
N ARG A 532 -33.85 -7.47 27.09
CA ARG A 532 -33.44 -8.75 26.48
C ARG A 532 -32.28 -8.61 25.48
N PHE A 533 -31.38 -7.65 25.70
CA PHE A 533 -30.25 -7.43 24.80
C PHE A 533 -29.37 -8.67 24.63
N TRP A 534 -28.95 -9.31 25.73
CA TRP A 534 -28.00 -10.42 25.68
C TRP A 534 -28.59 -11.68 25.07
N GLU A 535 -29.86 -11.96 25.32
CA GLU A 535 -30.58 -13.06 24.70
C GLU A 535 -30.74 -12.85 23.20
N MET A 536 -31.09 -11.63 22.77
CA MET A 536 -31.12 -11.27 21.35
C MET A 536 -29.71 -11.34 20.73
N HIS A 537 -28.69 -10.82 21.41
CA HIS A 537 -27.30 -10.84 20.95
C HIS A 537 -26.80 -12.26 20.64
N ILE A 538 -27.10 -13.23 21.51
CA ILE A 538 -26.74 -14.64 21.28
C ILE A 538 -27.50 -15.18 20.06
N LEU A 539 -28.82 -14.96 20.01
CA LEU A 539 -29.68 -15.49 18.95
C LEU A 539 -29.29 -14.96 17.57
N LEU A 540 -28.94 -13.68 17.46
CA LEU A 540 -28.46 -13.06 16.21
C LEU A 540 -27.14 -13.70 15.73
N PHE A 541 -26.23 -14.06 16.64
CA PHE A 541 -24.98 -14.74 16.26
C PHE A 541 -25.18 -16.23 15.95
N GLU A 542 -26.18 -16.89 16.53
CA GLU A 542 -26.55 -18.27 16.19
C GLU A 542 -27.18 -18.37 14.79
N HIS A 543 -27.81 -17.28 14.33
CA HIS A 543 -28.56 -17.20 13.08
C HIS A 543 -28.01 -16.13 12.11
N GLN A 544 -26.69 -16.08 11.90
CA GLN A 544 -26.05 -15.03 11.08
C GLN A 544 -26.55 -14.94 9.63
N ASP A 545 -27.09 -16.03 9.08
CA ASP A 545 -27.60 -16.09 7.71
C ASP A 545 -29.11 -15.75 7.60
N GLU A 546 -29.79 -15.51 8.73
CA GLU A 546 -31.24 -15.32 8.86
C GLU A 546 -31.54 -14.03 9.65
N LEU A 547 -31.09 -12.88 9.11
CA LEU A 547 -31.20 -11.58 9.78
C LEU A 547 -32.16 -10.62 9.08
N GLY A 548 -33.12 -11.18 8.33
CA GLY A 548 -34.18 -10.42 7.68
C GLY A 548 -35.23 -9.90 8.66
N TYR A 549 -36.04 -8.94 8.22
CA TYR A 549 -37.07 -8.33 9.07
C TYR A 549 -38.05 -9.36 9.66
N GLU A 550 -38.46 -10.35 8.86
CA GLU A 550 -39.35 -11.44 9.32
C GLU A 550 -38.68 -12.35 10.35
N ASP A 551 -37.41 -12.67 10.15
CA ASP A 551 -36.61 -13.49 11.08
C ASP A 551 -36.51 -12.79 12.45
N LEU A 552 -36.15 -11.50 12.44
CA LEU A 552 -36.00 -10.68 13.63
C LEU A 552 -37.31 -10.53 14.41
N ALA A 553 -38.45 -10.42 13.72
CA ALA A 553 -39.77 -10.43 14.35
C ALA A 553 -40.07 -11.78 15.03
N GLY A 554 -39.70 -12.89 14.37
CA GLY A 554 -39.80 -14.24 14.92
C GLY A 554 -38.93 -14.43 16.17
N TYR A 555 -37.70 -13.91 16.15
CA TYR A 555 -36.79 -13.91 17.29
C TYR A 555 -37.33 -13.12 18.47
N ALA A 556 -37.88 -11.93 18.23
CA ALA A 556 -38.53 -11.13 19.26
C ALA A 556 -39.70 -11.90 19.92
N ALA A 557 -40.54 -12.55 19.11
CA ALA A 557 -41.62 -13.40 19.61
C ALA A 557 -41.10 -14.58 20.44
N GLY A 558 -40.04 -15.26 19.97
CA GLY A 558 -39.40 -16.38 20.66
C GLY A 558 -38.79 -16.00 22.02
N LEU A 559 -38.29 -14.77 22.15
CA LEU A 559 -37.77 -14.20 23.40
C LEU A 559 -38.88 -13.66 24.33
N GLY A 560 -40.14 -13.71 23.90
CA GLY A 560 -41.29 -13.22 24.67
C GLY A 560 -41.36 -11.69 24.75
N LEU A 561 -40.82 -10.98 23.75
CA LEU A 561 -40.93 -9.53 23.63
C LEU A 561 -42.32 -9.11 23.15
N ASP A 562 -42.71 -7.86 23.47
CA ASP A 562 -43.81 -7.20 22.77
C ASP A 562 -43.35 -6.92 21.34
N VAL A 563 -43.84 -7.73 20.40
CA VAL A 563 -43.44 -7.70 18.99
C VAL A 563 -43.87 -6.38 18.32
N GLU A 564 -45.05 -5.84 18.64
CA GLU A 564 -45.51 -4.57 18.06
C GLU A 564 -44.67 -3.40 18.54
N ARG A 565 -44.27 -3.39 19.82
CA ARG A 565 -43.31 -2.43 20.35
C ARG A 565 -41.93 -2.63 19.74
N PHE A 566 -41.46 -3.87 19.66
CA PHE A 566 -40.15 -4.20 19.10
C PHE A 566 -40.01 -3.72 17.65
N LEU A 567 -41.01 -3.97 16.79
CA LEU A 567 -40.99 -3.54 15.40
C LEU A 567 -41.04 -2.01 15.27
N ARG A 568 -41.79 -1.33 16.13
CA ARG A 568 -41.76 0.14 16.19
C ARG A 568 -40.39 0.67 16.60
N ASP A 569 -39.77 0.10 17.63
CA ASP A 569 -38.44 0.49 18.10
C ASP A 569 -37.36 0.14 17.07
N LEU A 570 -37.53 -0.97 16.33
CA LEU A 570 -36.66 -1.39 15.23
C LEU A 570 -36.65 -0.34 14.11
N ASP A 571 -37.80 0.26 13.80
CA ASP A 571 -37.94 1.29 12.77
C ASP A 571 -37.69 2.73 13.28
N ASP A 572 -37.63 2.94 14.60
CA ASP A 572 -37.42 4.27 15.22
C ASP A 572 -36.00 4.84 14.94
N GLU A 573 -35.95 6.14 14.72
CA GLU A 573 -34.72 6.92 14.52
C GLU A 573 -33.84 6.94 15.78
N ARG A 574 -34.40 6.78 16.98
CA ARG A 574 -33.65 6.69 18.24
C ARG A 574 -32.72 5.49 18.25
N THR A 575 -33.21 4.34 17.79
CA THR A 575 -32.44 3.09 17.67
C THR A 575 -31.34 3.24 16.62
N ALA A 576 -31.67 3.81 15.45
CA ALA A 576 -30.70 4.10 14.41
C ALA A 576 -29.61 5.08 14.89
N ALA A 577 -29.98 6.14 15.60
CA ALA A 577 -29.06 7.11 16.18
C ALA A 577 -28.12 6.48 17.22
N ARG A 578 -28.60 5.52 18.03
CA ARG A 578 -27.75 4.79 18.98
C ARG A 578 -26.70 3.95 18.25
N VAL A 579 -27.11 3.16 17.25
CA VAL A 579 -26.18 2.35 16.43
C VAL A 579 -25.17 3.26 15.71
N ARG A 580 -25.62 4.38 15.12
CA ARG A 580 -24.73 5.37 14.48
C ARG A 580 -23.76 6.02 15.46
N ALA A 581 -24.17 6.25 16.71
CA ALA A 581 -23.28 6.79 17.74
C ALA A 581 -22.17 5.80 18.13
N ASP A 582 -22.48 4.51 18.19
CA ASP A 582 -21.47 3.46 18.42
C ASP A 582 -20.50 3.36 17.24
N ALA A 583 -21.02 3.37 16.01
CA ALA A 583 -20.20 3.38 14.80
C ALA A 583 -19.30 4.62 14.68
N ALA A 584 -19.80 5.81 15.06
CA ALA A 584 -19.01 7.03 15.12
C ALA A 584 -17.91 6.94 16.20
N SER A 585 -18.24 6.39 17.37
CA SER A 585 -17.27 6.11 18.44
C SER A 585 -16.22 5.09 17.97
N ALA A 586 -16.60 4.09 17.18
CA ALA A 586 -15.69 3.12 16.60
C ALA A 586 -14.68 3.82 15.68
N GLU A 587 -15.13 4.65 14.75
CA GLU A 587 -14.26 5.42 13.85
C GLU A 587 -13.31 6.33 14.63
N ALA A 588 -13.82 7.06 15.62
CA ALA A 588 -13.02 7.94 16.48
C ALA A 588 -12.02 7.18 17.36
N SER A 589 -12.36 5.95 17.76
CA SER A 589 -11.46 5.03 18.48
C SER A 589 -10.50 4.27 17.54
N GLY A 590 -10.60 4.48 16.22
CA GLY A 590 -9.80 3.82 15.21
C GLY A 590 -10.24 2.39 14.86
N ALA A 591 -11.41 1.92 15.30
CA ALA A 591 -11.99 0.64 14.89
C ALA A 591 -12.64 0.79 13.49
N ARG A 592 -11.95 0.31 12.44
CA ARG A 592 -12.42 0.37 11.04
C ARG A 592 -12.94 -0.97 10.48
N GLY A 593 -13.02 -2.00 11.33
CA GLY A 593 -13.49 -3.31 10.93
C GLY A 593 -13.88 -4.15 12.15
N THR A 594 -14.51 -5.29 11.90
CA THR A 594 -15.10 -6.13 12.94
C THR A 594 -14.51 -7.55 12.93
N PRO A 595 -14.27 -8.17 14.10
CA PRO A 595 -14.30 -7.55 15.42
C PRO A 595 -13.07 -6.65 15.64
N THR A 596 -13.24 -5.54 16.34
CA THR A 596 -12.12 -4.79 16.94
C THR A 596 -12.24 -4.82 18.45
N PHE A 597 -11.21 -5.32 19.13
CA PHE A 597 -11.16 -5.40 20.59
C PHE A 597 -10.36 -4.25 21.21
N PHE A 598 -10.79 -3.83 22.41
CA PHE A 598 -10.03 -2.97 23.32
C PHE A 598 -9.90 -3.64 24.67
N VAL A 599 -8.68 -3.65 25.19
CA VAL A 599 -8.35 -4.10 26.55
C VAL A 599 -8.27 -2.86 27.43
N GLY A 600 -9.25 -2.69 28.31
CA GLY A 600 -9.47 -1.44 29.02
C GLY A 600 -9.83 -0.32 28.04
N ASP A 601 -8.99 0.71 27.98
CA ASP A 601 -9.12 1.80 27.03
C ASP A 601 -8.29 1.61 25.75
N ARG A 602 -7.50 0.54 25.63
CA ARG A 602 -6.45 0.43 24.61
C ARG A 602 -6.78 -0.62 23.53
N ARG A 603 -6.71 -0.24 22.26
CA ARG A 603 -7.00 -1.13 21.12
C ARG A 603 -6.03 -2.31 21.10
N HIS A 604 -6.58 -3.52 20.94
CA HIS A 604 -5.84 -4.76 20.77
C HIS A 604 -5.53 -5.00 19.29
N THR A 605 -4.30 -5.38 18.98
CA THR A 605 -3.82 -5.62 17.60
C THR A 605 -3.25 -7.02 17.41
N GLY A 606 -3.27 -7.87 18.44
CA GLY A 606 -2.79 -9.25 18.37
C GLY A 606 -3.88 -10.24 17.96
N PRO A 607 -3.56 -11.55 17.97
CA PRO A 607 -4.54 -12.62 17.82
C PRO A 607 -5.73 -12.47 18.78
N TYR A 608 -6.92 -12.86 18.32
CA TYR A 608 -8.18 -12.76 19.09
C TYR A 608 -8.52 -14.05 19.84
N ASP A 609 -7.54 -14.94 20.06
CA ASP A 609 -7.74 -16.13 20.89
C ASP A 609 -7.81 -15.77 22.39
N ALA A 610 -8.52 -16.61 23.15
CA ALA A 610 -8.77 -16.40 24.58
C ALA A 610 -7.47 -16.28 25.38
N GLU A 611 -6.44 -17.06 25.07
CA GLU A 611 -5.18 -17.05 25.80
C GLU A 611 -4.41 -15.73 25.59
N THR A 612 -4.37 -15.22 24.36
CA THR A 612 -3.78 -13.92 24.06
C THR A 612 -4.53 -12.78 24.75
N LEU A 613 -5.86 -12.75 24.65
CA LEU A 613 -6.67 -11.71 25.29
C LEU A 613 -6.59 -11.77 26.82
N ALA A 614 -6.57 -12.96 27.42
CA ALA A 614 -6.40 -13.15 28.86
C ALA A 614 -5.09 -12.52 29.37
N ARG A 615 -3.97 -12.80 28.68
CA ARG A 615 -2.66 -12.24 29.03
C ARG A 615 -2.64 -10.71 28.92
N GLU A 616 -3.23 -10.15 27.87
CA GLU A 616 -3.29 -8.69 27.70
C GLU A 616 -4.18 -8.03 28.78
N LEU A 617 -5.32 -8.63 29.12
CA LEU A 617 -6.21 -8.16 30.19
C LEU A 617 -5.50 -8.13 31.55
N GLU A 618 -4.80 -9.21 31.90
CA GLU A 618 -4.02 -9.28 33.14
C GLU A 618 -2.86 -8.27 33.15
N ALA A 619 -2.13 -8.15 32.04
CA ALA A 619 -1.03 -7.19 31.91
C ALA A 619 -1.52 -5.73 32.01
N HIS A 620 -2.69 -5.42 31.45
CA HIS A 620 -3.32 -4.10 31.57
C HIS A 620 -3.76 -3.80 33.01
N ALA A 621 -4.40 -4.76 33.69
CA ALA A 621 -4.82 -4.59 35.08
C ALA A 621 -3.62 -4.40 36.03
N ALA A 622 -2.55 -5.16 35.83
CA ALA A 622 -1.31 -5.01 36.60
C ALA A 622 -0.68 -3.62 36.46
N LYS A 623 -0.68 -3.04 35.25
CA LYS A 623 -0.17 -1.69 34.99
C LYS A 623 -1.05 -0.58 35.53
N SER A 624 -2.37 -0.80 35.56
CA SER A 624 -3.36 0.20 35.97
C SER A 624 -3.56 0.27 37.49
N GLY A 625 -2.83 -0.54 38.27
CA GLY A 625 -2.97 -0.60 39.73
C GLY A 625 -4.29 -1.22 40.19
N ALA A 626 -5.08 -1.79 39.28
CA ALA A 626 -6.33 -2.49 39.56
C ALA A 626 -6.02 -3.91 40.08
N GLN A 627 -5.36 -4.02 41.23
CA GLN A 627 -5.25 -5.30 41.94
C GLN A 627 -6.61 -5.65 42.56
N ALA A 628 -6.99 -6.92 42.44
CA ALA A 628 -8.23 -7.46 42.97
C ALA A 628 -8.36 -7.21 44.48
N PRO A 629 -9.58 -7.07 45.02
CA PRO A 629 -9.77 -7.20 46.46
C PRO A 629 -9.24 -8.58 46.89
N THR A 630 -8.28 -8.57 47.81
CA THR A 630 -7.84 -9.77 48.53
C THR A 630 -9.04 -10.47 49.13
N LYS A 631 -9.12 -11.79 48.91
CA LYS A 631 -10.18 -12.67 49.42
C LYS A 631 -10.43 -12.52 50.92
#